data_AF-A0A7S2NLD8-F1
#
_entry.id   AF-A0A7S2NLD8-F1
#
_cell.length_a   1.000
_cell.length_b   1.000
_cell.length_c   1.000
_cell.angle_alpha   90.00
_cell.angle_beta   90.00
_cell.angle_gamma   90.00
#
_symmetry.space_group_name_H-M   'P 1'
#
loop_
_entity.id
_entity.type
_entity.pdbx_description
1 polymer ?
#
loop_
_entity_poly.entity_id
_entity_poly.type
_entity_poly.pdbx_seq_one_letter_code
_entity_poly.pdbx_strand_id
1 'polypeptide(L)'
;LLRDVSVLERSVKQRVAVVDNVCVEVKRHVRKEKELAPEEDPGACTPTTAASSREASPASDCLLGGVFVAWGHRVERRMPVSEAGLEAYFNGLAGTPEPAGLEVQPPFEEQFQRYPLSSTGMPALSTLPKEDAAIAAQLLESPHSDKELIQGLWDAKERLDSLWAKPPPPMGRNLCQRVARDQLFPHSGKETGNAREHENRAGEKLAELAQATGLLEGVPHGAGFLDLCGGPGAWSQFLLAKRAMGLRGFGFTLRSSTGGAQDWQAEEKDDWYPELFEQPAWRALWGADGTGDLLKLGNLEHCAGKLRAAGGVFLCVADGGFSDQAIPANLLELYFYRLFLAELLMAASCLVPGGRFVCKLYSAYSSHTAALLLLTTRLFESVAICKPQTSRVAGPE
;
A
#
# COMPACT_ATOMS: atom_id res chain seq x y z
N LEU A 1 9.59 -34.04 15.64
CA LEU A 1 10.54 -33.22 14.87
C LEU A 1 11.17 -32.11 15.71
N LEU A 2 10.41 -31.34 16.49
CA LEU A 2 10.98 -30.42 17.49
C LEU A 2 10.71 -30.95 18.90
N ARG A 3 11.74 -31.40 19.61
CA ARG A 3 11.65 -31.89 21.00
C ARG A 3 12.17 -30.87 22.03
N ASP A 4 12.79 -29.80 21.55
CA ASP A 4 13.33 -28.73 22.37
C ASP A 4 12.40 -27.50 22.32
N VAL A 5 11.81 -27.18 23.47
CA VAL A 5 10.91 -26.03 23.63
C VAL A 5 11.65 -24.72 23.34
N SER A 6 12.92 -24.61 23.70
CA SER A 6 13.72 -23.40 23.46
C SER A 6 13.94 -23.15 21.97
N VAL A 7 14.19 -24.21 21.19
CA VAL A 7 14.30 -24.15 19.73
C VAL A 7 12.96 -23.75 19.11
N LEU A 8 11.84 -24.28 19.63
CA LEU A 8 10.51 -23.91 19.15
C LEU A 8 10.20 -22.44 19.39
N GLU A 9 10.41 -21.95 20.61
CA GLU A 9 10.19 -20.54 20.98
C GLU A 9 11.05 -19.61 20.12
N ARG A 10 12.33 -19.92 19.97
CA ARG A 10 13.25 -19.19 19.09
C ARG A 10 12.79 -19.20 17.65
N SER A 11 12.35 -20.34 17.12
CA SER A 11 11.91 -20.47 15.72
C SER A 11 10.65 -19.62 15.47
N VAL A 12 9.74 -19.58 16.45
CA VAL A 12 8.56 -18.71 16.40
C VAL A 12 8.94 -17.22 16.49
N LYS A 13 9.98 -16.86 17.25
CA LYS A 13 10.53 -15.49 17.28
C LYS A 13 11.22 -15.10 15.95
N GLN A 14 11.98 -16.02 15.35
CA GLN A 14 12.66 -15.81 14.07
C GLN A 14 11.70 -15.64 12.89
N ARG A 15 10.53 -16.31 12.92
CA ARG A 15 9.40 -16.18 11.97
C ARG A 15 9.69 -16.60 10.54
N VAL A 16 10.96 -16.74 10.16
CA VAL A 16 11.42 -17.20 8.86
C VAL A 16 12.58 -18.16 9.04
N ALA A 17 12.63 -19.21 8.22
CA ALA A 17 13.74 -20.16 8.16
C ALA A 17 14.13 -20.43 6.71
N VAL A 18 15.38 -20.83 6.48
CA VAL A 18 15.85 -21.31 5.18
C VAL A 18 16.09 -22.82 5.28
N VAL A 19 15.22 -23.60 4.66
CA VAL A 19 15.23 -25.06 4.72
C VAL A 19 15.28 -25.57 3.28
N ASP A 20 16.23 -26.46 2.97
CA ASP A 20 16.46 -26.97 1.61
C ASP A 20 16.62 -25.84 0.56
N ASN A 21 17.26 -24.74 0.95
CA ASN A 21 17.39 -23.50 0.16
C ASN A 21 16.06 -22.78 -0.15
N VAL A 22 14.97 -23.16 0.52
CA VAL A 22 13.65 -22.51 0.42
C VAL A 22 13.39 -21.69 1.67
N CYS A 23 12.96 -20.44 1.48
CA CYS A 23 12.56 -19.56 2.56
C CYS A 23 11.12 -19.87 2.99
N VAL A 24 10.91 -20.22 4.26
CA VAL A 24 9.62 -20.62 4.80
C VAL A 24 9.19 -19.72 5.96
N GLU A 25 7.88 -19.50 6.10
CA GLU A 25 7.31 -18.75 7.23
C GLU A 25 7.03 -19.69 8.40
N VAL A 26 7.48 -19.30 9.58
CA VAL A 26 7.38 -20.07 10.82
C VAL A 26 6.34 -19.42 11.72
N LYS A 27 5.27 -20.17 12.04
CA LYS A 27 4.20 -19.75 12.95
C LYS A 27 4.01 -20.77 14.07
N ARG A 28 3.53 -20.32 15.23
CA ARG A 28 3.10 -21.23 16.29
C ARG A 28 1.85 -21.99 15.84
N HIS A 29 1.85 -23.30 16.01
CA HIS A 29 0.64 -24.10 15.93
C HIS A 29 0.11 -24.39 17.34
N VAL A 30 -1.16 -24.07 17.59
CA VAL A 30 -1.86 -24.54 18.77
C VAL A 30 -3.00 -25.43 18.30
N ARG A 31 -2.99 -26.69 18.73
CA ARG A 31 -4.10 -27.61 18.47
C ARG A 31 -5.27 -27.11 19.31
N LYS A 32 -6.33 -26.61 18.67
CA LYS A 32 -7.59 -26.36 19.38
C LYS A 32 -8.19 -27.72 19.74
N GLU A 33 -8.36 -28.00 21.02
CA GLU A 33 -9.22 -29.11 21.44
C GLU A 33 -10.64 -28.80 20.96
N LYS A 34 -11.28 -29.77 20.32
CA LYS A 34 -12.73 -29.71 20.11
C LYS A 34 -13.35 -29.80 21.49
N GLU A 35 -14.01 -28.76 21.96
CA GLU A 35 -14.98 -28.91 23.05
C GLU A 35 -16.01 -29.95 22.59
N LEU A 36 -15.94 -31.14 23.18
CA LEU A 36 -17.02 -32.12 23.09
C LEU A 36 -18.20 -31.49 23.84
N ALA A 37 -19.26 -31.18 23.11
CA ALA A 37 -20.52 -30.75 23.71
C ALA A 37 -20.95 -31.81 24.74
N PRO A 38 -21.38 -31.41 25.95
CA PRO A 38 -21.85 -32.36 26.94
C PRO A 38 -23.10 -33.07 26.39
N GLU A 39 -23.11 -34.41 26.42
CA GLU A 39 -24.33 -35.17 26.18
C GLU A 39 -25.36 -34.78 27.25
N GLU A 40 -26.54 -34.34 26.81
CA GLU A 40 -27.69 -34.11 27.67
C GLU A 40 -28.21 -35.46 28.19
N ASP A 41 -27.99 -35.75 29.47
CA ASP A 41 -28.65 -36.84 30.19
C ASP A 41 -30.01 -36.35 30.71
N PRO A 42 -31.16 -36.89 30.24
CA PRO A 42 -32.46 -36.43 30.65
C PRO A 42 -32.91 -37.19 31.90
N GLY A 43 -32.53 -36.68 33.07
CA GLY A 43 -33.27 -37.01 34.30
C GLY A 43 -32.48 -36.98 35.61
N ALA A 44 -32.60 -35.87 36.36
CA ALA A 44 -32.90 -35.88 37.79
C ALA A 44 -33.00 -34.45 38.35
N CYS A 45 -33.99 -34.25 39.24
CA CYS A 45 -34.43 -32.99 39.81
C CYS A 45 -33.50 -32.39 40.91
N THR A 46 -33.33 -31.06 40.85
CA THR A 46 -33.25 -30.07 41.95
C THR A 46 -32.05 -30.04 42.93
N PRO A 47 -31.74 -28.85 43.50
CA PRO A 47 -30.39 -28.49 43.92
C PRO A 47 -30.18 -28.61 45.43
N THR A 48 -28.94 -28.87 45.86
CA THR A 48 -28.54 -28.58 47.24
C THR A 48 -27.09 -28.10 47.27
N THR A 49 -26.93 -26.95 47.89
CA THR A 49 -25.70 -26.21 48.17
C THR A 49 -24.80 -26.96 49.15
N ALA A 50 -23.54 -27.19 48.78
CA ALA A 50 -22.45 -27.37 49.73
C ALA A 50 -21.13 -26.99 49.06
N ALA A 51 -20.56 -25.87 49.52
CA ALA A 51 -19.19 -25.50 49.22
C ALA A 51 -18.24 -26.50 49.87
N SER A 52 -17.40 -27.16 49.08
CA SER A 52 -16.20 -27.83 49.60
C SER A 52 -15.03 -27.51 48.69
N SER A 53 -14.06 -26.82 49.27
CA SER A 53 -12.72 -26.57 48.77
C SER A 53 -12.05 -27.85 48.25
N ARG A 54 -11.66 -27.85 46.98
CA ARG A 54 -10.61 -28.73 46.46
C ARG A 54 -9.49 -27.86 45.90
N GLU A 55 -8.35 -27.99 46.56
CA GLU A 55 -7.06 -27.44 46.16
C GLU A 55 -6.78 -27.78 44.70
N ALA A 56 -6.47 -26.74 43.90
CA ALA A 56 -5.92 -26.91 42.57
C ALA A 56 -4.48 -27.45 42.70
N SER A 57 -4.26 -28.70 42.29
CA SER A 57 -2.91 -29.18 42.01
C SER A 57 -2.39 -28.52 40.72
N PRO A 58 -1.12 -28.10 40.65
CA PRO A 58 -0.54 -27.58 39.42
C PRO A 58 -0.09 -28.77 38.58
N ALA A 59 -1.02 -29.43 37.89
CA ALA A 59 -0.66 -30.36 36.83
C ALA A 59 -0.29 -29.55 35.58
N SER A 60 1.01 -29.28 35.48
CA SER A 60 1.70 -28.75 34.32
C SER A 60 1.68 -29.76 33.16
N ASP A 61 0.52 -29.97 32.54
CA ASP A 61 0.50 -30.51 31.19
C ASP A 61 0.81 -29.36 30.24
N CYS A 62 2.11 -29.21 30.01
CA CYS A 62 2.64 -28.32 28.99
C CYS A 62 1.93 -28.64 27.68
N LEU A 63 1.10 -27.71 27.21
CA LEU A 63 0.66 -27.62 25.83
C LEU A 63 1.91 -27.63 24.94
N LEU A 64 2.35 -28.83 24.54
CA LEU A 64 3.41 -29.05 23.57
C LEU A 64 2.90 -28.53 22.22
N GLY A 65 2.97 -27.22 22.06
CA GLY A 65 2.70 -26.55 20.80
C GLY A 65 3.65 -27.08 19.73
N GLY A 66 3.15 -27.25 18.52
CA GLY A 66 3.98 -27.54 17.36
C GLY A 66 4.41 -26.25 16.67
N VAL A 67 5.40 -26.35 15.78
CA VAL A 67 5.65 -25.29 14.80
C VAL A 67 4.77 -25.58 13.58
N PHE A 68 3.93 -24.62 13.20
CA PHE A 68 3.30 -24.60 11.90
C PHE A 68 4.27 -23.94 10.92
N VAL A 69 4.87 -24.74 10.05
CA VAL A 69 5.56 -24.20 8.88
C VAL A 69 4.46 -23.94 7.85
N ALA A 70 4.00 -22.70 7.80
CA ALA A 70 2.96 -22.32 6.86
C ALA A 70 3.56 -22.33 5.46
N TRP A 71 3.03 -23.21 4.61
CA TRP A 71 3.10 -23.08 3.17
C TRP A 71 2.16 -21.92 2.83
N GLY A 72 2.63 -20.68 3.00
CA GLY A 72 1.87 -19.53 2.56
C GLY A 72 1.44 -19.79 1.11
N HIS A 73 0.18 -19.52 0.79
CA HIS A 73 -0.51 -19.86 -0.46
C HIS A 73 0.17 -19.33 -1.76
N ARG A 74 1.34 -18.71 -1.64
CA ARG A 74 2.24 -18.24 -2.69
C ARG A 74 3.69 -18.60 -2.32
N VAL A 75 4.00 -19.91 -2.26
CA VAL A 75 5.37 -20.35 -2.55
C VAL A 75 5.53 -20.26 -4.05
N GLU A 76 6.32 -19.29 -4.49
CA GLU A 76 6.72 -19.16 -5.89
C GLU A 76 7.41 -20.48 -6.30
N ARG A 77 6.74 -21.23 -7.19
CA ARG A 77 7.21 -22.42 -7.95
C ARG A 77 7.18 -23.81 -7.29
N ARG A 78 6.23 -24.16 -6.42
CA ARG A 78 5.97 -25.57 -6.02
C ARG A 78 7.23 -26.35 -5.56
N MET A 79 8.26 -25.67 -5.05
CA MET A 79 9.49 -26.33 -4.62
C MET A 79 9.24 -27.03 -3.28
N PRO A 80 9.51 -28.35 -3.17
CA PRO A 80 9.23 -29.09 -1.94
C PRO A 80 10.29 -28.80 -0.88
N VAL A 81 9.85 -28.72 0.38
CA VAL A 81 10.71 -28.81 1.56
C VAL A 81 10.59 -30.23 2.12
N SER A 82 11.72 -30.87 2.41
CA SER A 82 11.75 -32.25 2.90
C SER A 82 11.60 -32.32 4.42
N GLU A 83 11.03 -33.43 4.91
CA GLU A 83 10.95 -33.72 6.36
C GLU A 83 12.35 -33.79 6.99
N ALA A 84 13.29 -34.44 6.29
CA ALA A 84 14.69 -34.52 6.71
C ALA A 84 15.37 -33.14 6.78
N GLY A 85 15.08 -32.24 5.81
CA GLY A 85 15.58 -30.87 5.80
C GLY A 85 15.05 -30.05 6.97
N LEU A 86 13.75 -30.17 7.27
CA LEU A 86 13.13 -29.54 8.44
C LEU A 86 13.76 -30.05 9.74
N GLU A 87 13.94 -31.38 9.86
CA GLU A 87 14.58 -31.99 11.01
C GLU A 87 16.01 -31.47 11.20
N ALA A 88 16.81 -31.50 10.13
CA ALA A 88 18.20 -31.07 10.16
C ALA A 88 18.34 -29.59 10.52
N TYR A 89 17.53 -28.71 9.92
CA TYR A 89 17.56 -27.29 10.22
C TYR A 89 17.22 -27.01 11.69
N PHE A 90 16.06 -27.50 12.14
CA PHE A 90 15.56 -27.16 13.47
C PHE A 90 16.37 -27.82 14.58
N ASN A 91 16.73 -29.10 14.44
CA ASN A 91 17.58 -29.75 15.44
C ASN A 91 19.01 -29.16 15.44
N GLY A 92 19.49 -28.67 14.29
CA GLY A 92 20.77 -27.96 14.19
C GLY A 92 20.82 -26.63 14.94
N LEU A 93 19.68 -26.07 15.34
CA LEU A 93 19.64 -24.88 16.20
C LEU A 93 19.92 -25.18 17.67
N ALA A 94 19.81 -26.44 18.10
CA ALA A 94 20.05 -26.83 19.49
C ALA A 94 21.48 -26.46 19.92
N GLY A 95 21.60 -25.81 21.07
CA GLY A 95 22.90 -25.37 21.61
C GLY A 95 23.53 -24.16 20.89
N THR A 96 22.90 -23.62 19.84
CA THR A 96 23.36 -22.36 19.23
C THR A 96 22.78 -21.17 19.99
N PRO A 97 23.56 -20.10 20.24
CA PRO A 97 23.07 -18.92 20.94
C PRO A 97 21.94 -18.24 20.15
N GLU A 98 20.96 -17.68 20.87
CA GLU A 98 19.91 -16.87 20.26
C GLU A 98 20.52 -15.61 19.64
N PRO A 99 20.22 -15.30 18.36
CA PRO A 99 20.67 -14.06 17.74
C PRO A 99 20.13 -12.85 18.51
N ALA A 100 20.96 -11.82 18.66
CA ALA A 100 20.49 -10.53 19.18
C ALA A 100 19.46 -9.92 18.21
N GLY A 101 18.48 -9.18 18.76
CA GLY A 101 17.54 -8.38 17.97
C GLY A 101 16.35 -9.15 17.37
N LEU A 102 16.00 -10.33 17.88
CA LEU A 102 14.77 -11.04 17.47
C LEU A 102 13.49 -10.40 18.00
N GLU A 103 13.56 -9.66 19.11
CA GLU A 103 12.48 -8.80 19.59
C GLU A 103 12.62 -7.43 18.95
N VAL A 104 11.94 -7.25 17.81
CA VAL A 104 12.03 -6.03 17.03
C VAL A 104 11.05 -5.01 17.58
N GLN A 105 11.55 -3.84 17.95
CA GLN A 105 10.74 -2.67 18.30
C GLN A 105 10.69 -1.72 17.10
N PRO A 106 9.52 -1.21 16.72
CA PRO A 106 9.44 -0.24 15.64
C PRO A 106 10.16 1.06 16.02
N PRO A 107 10.93 1.65 15.10
CA PRO A 107 11.70 2.87 15.38
C PRO A 107 10.81 4.10 15.58
N PHE A 108 9.53 4.01 15.20
CA PHE A 108 8.51 5.02 15.39
C PHE A 108 7.12 4.38 15.38
N GLU A 109 6.14 5.08 15.95
CA GLU A 109 4.75 4.65 15.94
C GLU A 109 4.16 4.64 14.53
N GLU A 110 3.48 3.56 14.16
CA GLU A 110 2.76 3.47 12.90
C GLU A 110 1.48 4.31 12.99
N GLN A 111 1.47 5.48 12.36
CA GLN A 111 0.33 6.40 12.39
C GLN A 111 0.15 7.15 11.07
N PHE A 112 -1.07 7.66 10.85
CA PHE A 112 -1.36 8.59 9.77
C PHE A 112 -0.53 9.85 9.94
N GLN A 113 0.25 10.23 8.92
CA GLN A 113 1.07 11.43 8.96
C GLN A 113 0.42 12.52 8.12
N ARG A 114 0.42 13.75 8.64
CA ARG A 114 -0.15 14.93 7.97
C ARG A 114 0.75 16.14 8.16
N TYR A 115 1.13 16.74 7.04
CA TYR A 115 1.98 17.91 7.00
C TYR A 115 1.24 19.03 6.24
N PRO A 116 0.55 19.94 6.97
CA PRO A 116 -0.11 21.08 6.34
C PRO A 116 0.91 21.95 5.60
N LEU A 117 0.57 22.37 4.39
CA LEU A 117 1.38 23.26 3.58
C LEU A 117 0.77 24.66 3.58
N SER A 118 1.64 25.66 3.69
CA SER A 118 1.29 27.06 3.51
C SER A 118 2.39 27.75 2.72
N SER A 119 2.05 28.84 2.04
CA SER A 119 3.02 29.64 1.31
C SER A 119 2.73 31.13 1.42
N THR A 120 3.81 31.91 1.43
CA THR A 120 3.77 33.37 1.45
C THR A 120 4.42 33.91 0.20
N GLY A 121 3.80 34.91 -0.43
CA GLY A 121 4.25 35.45 -1.70
C GLY A 121 4.12 34.47 -2.88
N MET A 122 4.67 34.89 -4.02
CA MET A 122 4.79 34.10 -5.23
C MET A 122 6.16 34.40 -5.86
N PRO A 123 7.16 33.51 -5.73
CA PRO A 123 8.42 33.69 -6.43
C PRO A 123 8.18 33.74 -7.94
N ALA A 124 9.08 34.40 -8.67
CA ALA A 124 9.07 34.37 -10.12
C ALA A 124 9.33 32.93 -10.60
N LEU A 125 8.29 32.28 -11.14
CA LEU A 125 8.42 30.95 -11.73
C LEU A 125 8.83 31.11 -13.19
N SER A 126 9.81 30.30 -13.63
CA SER A 126 10.10 30.16 -15.06
C SER A 126 8.95 29.41 -15.72
N THR A 127 8.27 30.04 -16.66
CA THR A 127 7.18 29.42 -17.45
C THR A 127 7.65 28.86 -18.78
N LEU A 128 8.94 29.03 -19.11
CA LEU A 128 9.54 28.49 -20.33
C LEU A 128 9.90 27.02 -20.11
N PRO A 129 9.32 26.08 -20.88
CA PRO A 129 9.69 24.68 -20.83
C PRO A 129 11.17 24.51 -21.19
N LYS A 130 11.85 23.63 -20.46
CA LYS A 130 13.22 23.22 -20.75
C LYS A 130 13.29 21.70 -20.63
N GLU A 131 14.03 21.09 -21.54
CA GLU A 131 14.44 19.71 -21.34
C GLU A 131 15.45 19.65 -20.21
N ASP A 132 15.23 18.73 -19.29
CA ASP A 132 16.11 18.52 -18.16
C ASP A 132 16.27 17.02 -17.92
N ALA A 133 17.46 16.61 -17.51
CA ALA A 133 17.79 15.21 -17.31
C ALA A 133 17.38 14.79 -15.89
N ALA A 134 16.79 13.60 -15.75
CA ALA A 134 16.50 13.03 -14.43
C ALA A 134 17.80 12.52 -13.78
N ILE A 135 18.51 13.40 -13.06
CA ILE A 135 19.79 13.09 -12.39
C ILE A 135 19.71 13.25 -10.88
N ALA A 136 20.51 12.46 -10.17
CA ALA A 136 20.54 12.44 -8.69
C ALA A 136 20.87 13.81 -8.06
N ALA A 137 21.71 14.62 -8.71
CA ALA A 137 22.11 15.93 -8.19
C ALA A 137 20.90 16.85 -7.95
N GLN A 138 19.85 16.78 -8.77
CA GLN A 138 18.64 17.59 -8.60
C GLN A 138 17.86 17.27 -7.31
N LEU A 139 18.06 16.08 -6.75
CA LEU A 139 17.44 15.68 -5.48
C LEU A 139 18.40 15.93 -4.32
N LEU A 140 19.68 15.56 -4.46
CA LEU A 140 20.70 15.70 -3.41
C LEU A 140 21.10 17.15 -3.13
N GLU A 141 20.96 18.04 -4.09
CA GLU A 141 21.25 19.48 -3.95
C GLU A 141 19.96 20.29 -3.73
N SER A 142 18.92 19.65 -3.21
CA SER A 142 17.66 20.31 -2.89
C SER A 142 17.86 21.51 -1.96
N PRO A 143 17.29 22.69 -2.27
CA PRO A 143 17.28 23.82 -1.36
C PRO A 143 16.23 23.69 -0.24
N HIS A 144 15.42 22.62 -0.25
CA HIS A 144 14.28 22.43 0.63
C HIS A 144 14.38 21.17 1.50
N SER A 145 15.48 20.42 1.39
CA SER A 145 15.68 19.16 2.11
C SER A 145 17.15 18.99 2.47
N ASP A 146 17.39 18.35 3.60
CA ASP A 146 18.73 18.05 4.10
C ASP A 146 19.37 16.93 3.26
N LYS A 147 20.55 17.19 2.71
CA LYS A 147 21.26 16.27 1.82
C LYS A 147 21.63 14.97 2.53
N GLU A 148 22.10 15.07 3.77
CA GLU A 148 22.49 13.93 4.60
C GLU A 148 21.31 13.01 4.87
N LEU A 149 20.10 13.57 5.06
CA LEU A 149 18.88 12.76 5.20
C LEU A 149 18.50 12.03 3.90
N ILE A 150 18.59 12.69 2.75
CA ILE A 150 18.30 12.07 1.45
C ILE A 150 19.29 10.93 1.18
N GLN A 151 20.59 11.19 1.36
CA GLN A 151 21.63 10.18 1.16
C GLN A 151 21.45 9.01 2.14
N GLY A 152 21.18 9.28 3.42
CA GLY A 152 20.93 8.23 4.41
C GLY A 152 19.73 7.34 4.07
N LEU A 153 18.66 7.91 3.50
CA LEU A 153 17.51 7.15 3.00
C LEU A 153 17.90 6.28 1.80
N TRP A 154 18.68 6.81 0.86
CA TRP A 154 19.13 6.07 -0.32
C TRP A 154 20.04 4.91 0.05
N ASP A 155 21.00 5.15 0.95
CA ASP A 155 21.88 4.11 1.50
C ASP A 155 21.06 3.02 2.22
N ALA A 156 19.99 3.39 2.92
CA ALA A 156 19.11 2.42 3.57
C ALA A 156 18.35 1.54 2.56
N LYS A 157 17.87 2.13 1.46
CA LYS A 157 17.25 1.39 0.35
C LYS A 157 18.26 0.46 -0.32
N GLU A 158 19.46 0.95 -0.62
CA GLU A 158 20.52 0.13 -1.23
C GLU A 158 20.93 -1.02 -0.31
N ARG A 159 21.02 -0.83 1.00
CA ARG A 159 21.25 -1.93 1.95
C ARG A 159 20.17 -3.00 1.84
N LEU A 160 18.89 -2.63 1.72
CA LEU A 160 17.79 -3.58 1.53
C LEU A 160 17.86 -4.30 0.18
N ASP A 161 18.30 -3.62 -0.88
CA ASP A 161 18.48 -4.20 -2.21
C ASP A 161 19.71 -5.11 -2.27
N SER A 162 20.81 -4.77 -1.60
CA SER A 162 22.02 -5.60 -1.51
C SER A 162 21.78 -6.98 -0.88
N LEU A 163 20.71 -7.12 -0.07
CA LEU A 163 20.31 -8.42 0.47
C LEU A 163 19.94 -9.43 -0.61
N TRP A 164 19.63 -8.99 -1.84
CA TRP A 164 19.36 -9.91 -2.96
C TRP A 164 20.58 -10.72 -3.39
N ALA A 165 21.77 -10.17 -3.22
CA ALA A 165 23.00 -10.79 -3.68
C ALA A 165 23.62 -11.76 -2.66
N LYS A 166 23.08 -11.86 -1.43
CA LYS A 166 23.65 -12.68 -0.36
C LYS A 166 23.20 -14.15 -0.47
N PRO A 167 24.12 -15.13 -0.49
CA PRO A 167 23.78 -16.54 -0.53
C PRO A 167 23.28 -17.10 0.82
N PRO A 168 22.42 -18.15 0.81
CA PRO A 168 21.75 -18.67 -0.38
C PRO A 168 20.78 -17.60 -0.92
N PRO A 169 20.88 -17.20 -2.21
CA PRO A 169 20.13 -16.05 -2.71
C PRO A 169 18.64 -16.42 -2.63
N PRO A 170 17.82 -15.70 -1.87
CA PRO A 170 16.53 -16.25 -1.53
C PRO A 170 15.54 -15.98 -2.65
N MET A 171 14.90 -17.05 -3.12
CA MET A 171 13.50 -17.02 -3.63
C MET A 171 12.49 -16.63 -2.52
N GLY A 172 12.92 -15.82 -1.55
CA GLY A 172 12.31 -15.57 -0.26
C GLY A 172 12.49 -14.14 0.25
N ARG A 173 13.12 -13.22 -0.51
CA ARG A 173 13.18 -11.79 -0.12
C ARG A 173 11.78 -11.24 0.11
N ASN A 174 10.85 -11.55 -0.81
CA ASN A 174 9.45 -11.14 -0.73
C ASN A 174 8.76 -11.68 0.54
N LEU A 175 9.25 -12.78 1.11
CA LEU A 175 8.76 -13.31 2.38
C LEU A 175 9.45 -12.61 3.55
N CYS A 176 10.79 -12.61 3.63
CA CYS A 176 11.54 -12.00 4.72
C CYS A 176 11.16 -10.52 4.93
N GLN A 177 11.13 -9.73 3.86
CA GLN A 177 10.79 -8.31 3.93
C GLN A 177 9.33 -8.09 4.33
N ARG A 178 8.42 -8.94 3.84
CA ARG A 178 7.00 -8.86 4.19
C ARG A 178 6.81 -9.21 5.66
N VAL A 179 7.40 -10.29 6.14
CA VAL A 179 7.32 -10.73 7.54
C VAL A 179 7.94 -9.69 8.47
N ALA A 180 9.13 -9.18 8.15
CA ALA A 180 9.78 -8.14 8.94
C ALA A 180 8.95 -6.85 8.97
N ARG A 181 8.42 -6.42 7.82
CA ARG A 181 7.53 -5.25 7.75
C ARG A 181 6.25 -5.48 8.55
N ASP A 182 5.61 -6.64 8.44
CA ASP A 182 4.36 -6.94 9.12
C ASP A 182 4.54 -7.03 10.66
N GLN A 183 5.75 -7.34 11.14
CA GLN A 183 6.11 -7.28 12.57
C GLN A 183 6.28 -5.85 13.07
N LEU A 184 6.92 -5.01 12.26
CA LEU A 184 7.23 -3.62 12.60
C LEU A 184 6.04 -2.68 12.41
N PHE A 185 5.29 -2.91 11.34
CA PHE A 185 4.28 -2.02 10.78
C PHE A 185 3.09 -2.88 10.30
N PRO A 186 2.24 -3.34 11.23
CA PRO A 186 1.18 -4.29 10.92
C PRO A 186 0.11 -3.77 9.95
N HIS A 187 -0.05 -2.46 9.76
CA HIS A 187 -1.02 -1.86 8.81
C HIS A 187 -0.39 -1.60 7.42
N SER A 188 0.93 -1.40 7.36
CA SER A 188 1.70 -1.04 6.16
C SER A 188 1.44 -1.96 4.95
N GLY A 189 0.68 -1.43 3.99
CA GLY A 189 0.42 -2.10 2.73
C GLY A 189 -0.49 -3.33 2.85
N LYS A 190 -1.32 -3.39 3.90
CA LYS A 190 -2.36 -4.39 4.08
C LYS A 190 -3.74 -3.84 3.76
N GLU A 191 -4.62 -4.73 3.35
CA GLU A 191 -6.06 -4.50 3.34
C GLU A 191 -6.56 -4.60 4.79
N THR A 192 -7.30 -3.61 5.27
CA THR A 192 -7.86 -3.67 6.63
C THR A 192 -9.00 -4.70 6.67
N GLY A 193 -9.37 -5.16 7.87
CA GLY A 193 -10.09 -6.42 8.16
C GLY A 193 -11.50 -6.64 7.56
N ASN A 194 -11.90 -5.90 6.52
CA ASN A 194 -13.04 -6.19 5.67
C ASN A 194 -12.54 -6.35 4.21
N ALA A 195 -11.89 -7.47 3.91
CA ALA A 195 -11.39 -7.85 2.58
C ALA A 195 -12.51 -8.10 1.52
N ARG A 196 -13.52 -7.23 1.45
CA ARG A 196 -14.69 -7.34 0.57
C ARG A 196 -15.17 -6.02 -0.02
N GLU A 197 -14.63 -4.86 0.35
CA GLU A 197 -15.14 -3.58 -0.17
C GLU A 197 -14.46 -3.15 -1.48
N HIS A 198 -13.19 -3.52 -1.72
CA HIS A 198 -12.42 -3.13 -2.90
C HIS A 198 -11.60 -4.29 -3.47
N GLU A 199 -11.42 -4.32 -4.80
CA GLU A 199 -10.64 -5.36 -5.47
C GLU A 199 -9.13 -5.22 -5.31
N ASN A 200 -8.63 -4.04 -4.94
CA ASN A 200 -7.22 -3.84 -4.61
C ASN A 200 -7.00 -2.83 -3.47
N ARG A 201 -5.81 -2.89 -2.87
CA ARG A 201 -5.38 -2.07 -1.72
C ARG A 201 -5.44 -0.55 -1.92
N ALA A 202 -5.51 -0.05 -3.16
CA ALA A 202 -5.53 1.39 -3.39
C ALA A 202 -6.83 2.00 -2.83
N GLY A 203 -7.95 1.28 -2.88
CA GLY A 203 -9.22 1.71 -2.28
C GLY A 203 -9.10 1.98 -0.78
N GLU A 204 -8.37 1.14 -0.05
CA GLU A 204 -8.12 1.30 1.39
C GLU A 204 -7.37 2.59 1.72
N LYS A 205 -6.42 2.99 0.86
CA LYS A 205 -5.70 4.27 1.03
C LYS A 205 -6.63 5.46 0.92
N LEU A 206 -7.51 5.45 -0.09
CA LEU A 206 -8.47 6.53 -0.27
C LEU A 206 -9.52 6.53 0.87
N ALA A 207 -9.91 5.35 1.36
CA ALA A 207 -10.80 5.23 2.51
C ALA A 207 -10.20 5.83 3.78
N GLU A 208 -8.94 5.48 4.10
CA GLU A 208 -8.22 6.04 5.24
C GLU A 208 -8.03 7.56 5.10
N LEU A 209 -7.58 8.03 3.93
CA LEU A 209 -7.46 9.46 3.64
C LEU A 209 -8.79 10.18 3.81
N ALA A 210 -9.88 9.61 3.27
CA ALA A 210 -11.20 10.22 3.35
C ALA A 210 -11.68 10.39 4.79
N GLN A 211 -11.44 9.39 5.63
CA GLN A 211 -11.74 9.45 7.05
C GLN A 211 -10.85 10.46 7.78
N ALA A 212 -9.54 10.44 7.54
CA ALA A 212 -8.56 11.25 8.27
C ALA A 212 -8.59 12.75 7.89
N THR A 213 -9.01 13.07 6.67
CA THR A 213 -9.02 14.46 6.16
C THR A 213 -10.41 15.05 6.01
N GLY A 214 -11.48 14.27 6.24
CA GLY A 214 -12.85 14.70 5.96
C GLY A 214 -13.14 14.89 4.47
N LEU A 215 -12.46 14.12 3.58
CA LEU A 215 -12.54 14.29 2.12
C LEU A 215 -13.97 14.26 1.57
N LEU A 216 -14.87 13.55 2.24
CA LEU A 216 -16.26 13.39 1.82
C LEU A 216 -17.25 14.29 2.59
N GLU A 217 -16.79 15.02 3.61
CA GLU A 217 -17.65 15.86 4.45
C GLU A 217 -18.21 17.03 3.66
N GLY A 218 -19.53 17.21 3.65
CA GLY A 218 -20.17 18.33 2.95
C GLY A 218 -20.13 18.26 1.42
N VAL A 219 -19.72 17.13 0.83
CA VAL A 219 -19.84 16.92 -0.62
C VAL A 219 -21.33 16.94 -1.01
N PRO A 220 -21.75 17.77 -1.99
CA PRO A 220 -23.14 17.84 -2.40
C PRO A 220 -23.68 16.50 -2.94
N HIS A 221 -24.96 16.21 -2.66
CA HIS A 221 -25.64 15.05 -3.26
C HIS A 221 -25.64 15.18 -4.79
N GLY A 222 -25.29 14.11 -5.52
CA GLY A 222 -25.22 14.14 -6.99
C GLY A 222 -23.94 14.75 -7.57
N ALA A 223 -22.97 15.10 -6.71
CA ALA A 223 -21.71 15.69 -7.14
C ALA A 223 -20.93 14.76 -8.08
N GLY A 224 -20.22 15.36 -9.04
CA GLY A 224 -19.32 14.63 -9.92
C GLY A 224 -17.98 14.34 -9.24
N PHE A 225 -17.36 13.20 -9.56
CA PHE A 225 -15.95 12.94 -9.25
C PHE A 225 -15.18 12.49 -10.50
N LEU A 226 -13.90 12.83 -10.58
CA LEU A 226 -12.94 12.31 -11.55
C LEU A 226 -11.94 11.39 -10.85
N ASP A 227 -11.82 10.16 -11.33
CA ASP A 227 -10.78 9.19 -10.98
C ASP A 227 -9.72 9.19 -12.10
N LEU A 228 -8.62 9.91 -11.87
CA LEU A 228 -7.59 10.24 -12.84
C LEU A 228 -6.39 9.31 -12.67
N CYS A 229 -5.93 8.74 -13.77
CA CYS A 229 -4.90 7.69 -13.78
C CYS A 229 -5.23 6.52 -12.82
N GLY A 230 -6.52 6.30 -12.54
CA GLY A 230 -6.99 5.43 -11.46
C GLY A 230 -7.22 3.97 -11.85
N GLY A 231 -6.89 3.57 -13.07
CA GLY A 231 -7.07 2.18 -13.52
C GLY A 231 -6.38 1.20 -12.57
N PRO A 232 -7.02 0.08 -12.18
CA PRO A 232 -8.31 -0.43 -12.67
C PRO A 232 -9.57 0.13 -11.99
N GLY A 233 -9.46 1.07 -11.03
CA GLY A 233 -10.60 1.83 -10.51
C GLY A 233 -11.05 1.51 -9.09
N ALA A 234 -10.14 1.09 -8.22
CA ALA A 234 -10.45 0.87 -6.80
C ALA A 234 -10.93 2.17 -6.10
N TRP A 235 -10.44 3.33 -6.52
CA TRP A 235 -10.89 4.63 -6.00
C TRP A 235 -12.32 4.96 -6.46
N SER A 236 -12.64 4.69 -7.73
CA SER A 236 -14.03 4.73 -8.23
C SER A 236 -14.95 3.78 -7.46
N GLN A 237 -14.54 2.54 -7.18
CA GLN A 237 -15.33 1.60 -6.36
C GLN A 237 -15.62 2.16 -4.96
N PHE A 238 -14.60 2.70 -4.28
CA PHE A 238 -14.77 3.33 -2.96
C PHE A 238 -15.78 4.48 -2.97
N LEU A 239 -15.67 5.38 -3.94
CA LEU A 239 -16.55 6.54 -4.03
C LEU A 239 -18.00 6.15 -4.38
N LEU A 240 -18.19 5.25 -5.36
CA LEU A 240 -19.52 4.77 -5.77
C LEU A 240 -20.21 3.92 -4.69
N ALA A 241 -19.45 3.27 -3.81
CA ALA A 241 -20.01 2.56 -2.66
C ALA A 241 -20.75 3.49 -1.69
N LYS A 242 -20.48 4.80 -1.70
CA LYS A 242 -21.18 5.81 -0.87
C LYS A 242 -22.55 6.18 -1.46
N ARG A 243 -23.45 5.20 -1.58
CA ARG A 243 -24.76 5.32 -2.26
C ARG A 243 -25.61 6.51 -1.82
N ALA A 244 -25.57 6.86 -0.53
CA ALA A 244 -26.32 8.00 0.02
C ALA A 244 -25.89 9.37 -0.57
N MET A 245 -24.69 9.47 -1.13
CA MET A 245 -24.18 10.69 -1.76
C MET A 245 -24.62 10.81 -3.23
N GLY A 246 -25.05 9.72 -3.87
CA GLY A 246 -25.49 9.72 -5.27
C GLY A 246 -24.43 10.21 -6.26
N LEU A 247 -23.13 9.94 -6.00
CA LEU A 247 -22.03 10.48 -6.80
C LEU A 247 -22.08 10.04 -8.27
N ARG A 248 -21.63 10.93 -9.17
CA ARG A 248 -21.48 10.67 -10.61
C ARG A 248 -20.00 10.56 -10.98
N GLY A 249 -19.55 9.38 -11.36
CA GLY A 249 -18.15 9.09 -11.62
C GLY A 249 -17.71 9.28 -13.05
N PHE A 250 -16.47 9.72 -13.21
CA PHE A 250 -15.76 9.73 -14.47
C PHE A 250 -14.38 9.11 -14.25
N GLY A 251 -13.98 8.16 -15.06
CA GLY A 251 -12.63 7.58 -15.02
C GLY A 251 -11.79 8.07 -16.20
N PHE A 252 -10.52 8.42 -16.00
CA PHE A 252 -9.56 8.67 -17.08
C PHE A 252 -8.29 7.90 -16.78
N THR A 253 -7.86 6.98 -17.64
CA THR A 253 -6.63 6.20 -17.46
C THR A 253 -6.09 5.75 -18.80
N LEU A 254 -4.82 5.35 -18.84
CA LEU A 254 -4.19 4.76 -20.01
C LEU A 254 -4.93 3.49 -20.42
N ARG A 255 -5.29 3.38 -21.69
CA ARG A 255 -5.93 2.18 -22.23
C ARG A 255 -4.88 1.08 -22.46
N SER A 256 -5.20 -0.14 -22.06
CA SER A 256 -4.57 -1.38 -22.50
C SER A 256 -4.39 -1.35 -24.02
N SER A 257 -3.30 -1.95 -24.52
CA SER A 257 -2.87 -1.91 -25.93
C SER A 257 -2.35 -0.58 -26.50
N THR A 258 -2.30 0.53 -25.73
CA THR A 258 -1.74 1.81 -26.23
C THR A 258 -0.24 2.01 -25.98
N GLY A 259 0.42 1.00 -25.40
CA GLY A 259 1.87 0.96 -25.17
C GLY A 259 2.63 0.17 -26.22
N GLY A 260 3.93 0.45 -26.37
CA GLY A 260 4.81 -0.37 -27.20
C GLY A 260 5.02 -1.75 -26.58
N ALA A 261 5.45 -2.76 -27.36
CA ALA A 261 5.73 -4.12 -26.84
C ALA A 261 6.80 -4.18 -25.73
N GLN A 262 7.51 -3.07 -25.48
CA GLN A 262 8.50 -2.92 -24.40
C GLN A 262 7.89 -2.34 -23.11
N ASP A 263 6.65 -1.84 -23.15
CA ASP A 263 5.97 -1.32 -21.98
C ASP A 263 5.53 -2.48 -21.09
N TRP A 264 6.04 -2.48 -19.85
CA TRP A 264 5.78 -3.57 -18.90
C TRP A 264 4.28 -3.75 -18.66
N GLN A 265 3.80 -4.99 -18.88
CA GLN A 265 2.41 -5.42 -18.71
C GLN A 265 1.36 -4.69 -19.58
N ALA A 266 1.73 -4.11 -20.72
CA ALA A 266 0.76 -3.45 -21.62
C ALA A 266 -0.43 -4.34 -22.06
N GLU A 267 -0.24 -5.66 -22.08
CA GLU A 267 -1.26 -6.67 -22.42
C GLU A 267 -2.04 -7.21 -21.20
N GLU A 268 -1.56 -6.99 -19.97
CA GLU A 268 -2.18 -7.48 -18.71
C GLU A 268 -2.85 -6.36 -17.90
N LYS A 269 -2.87 -5.12 -18.40
CA LYS A 269 -3.56 -4.01 -17.74
C LYS A 269 -5.06 -4.15 -17.93
N ASP A 270 -5.80 -4.30 -16.84
CA ASP A 270 -7.23 -4.01 -16.83
C ASP A 270 -7.41 -2.49 -16.91
N ASP A 271 -8.03 -2.02 -17.99
CA ASP A 271 -8.44 -0.62 -18.21
C ASP A 271 -9.18 -0.09 -16.98
N TRP A 272 -10.28 -0.77 -16.67
CA TRP A 272 -11.17 -0.52 -15.55
C TRP A 272 -11.84 -1.85 -15.20
N TYR A 273 -12.18 -2.03 -13.92
CA TYR A 273 -13.00 -3.15 -13.49
C TYR A 273 -14.31 -3.23 -14.29
N PRO A 274 -14.67 -4.39 -14.86
CA PRO A 274 -15.88 -4.55 -15.67
C PRO A 274 -17.15 -4.01 -15.00
N GLU A 275 -17.25 -4.19 -13.69
CA GLU A 275 -18.37 -3.77 -12.83
C GLU A 275 -18.56 -2.24 -12.85
N LEU A 276 -17.51 -1.45 -13.11
CA LEU A 276 -17.63 0.00 -13.23
C LEU A 276 -18.44 0.39 -14.48
N PHE A 277 -18.32 -0.36 -15.58
CA PHE A 277 -19.12 -0.12 -16.79
C PHE A 277 -20.60 -0.48 -16.59
N GLU A 278 -20.92 -1.32 -15.61
CA GLU A 278 -22.29 -1.66 -15.25
C GLU A 278 -22.96 -0.57 -14.39
N GLN A 279 -22.18 0.34 -13.79
CA GLN A 279 -22.70 1.43 -12.97
C GLN A 279 -23.25 2.56 -13.87
N PRO A 280 -24.56 2.85 -13.85
CA PRO A 280 -25.13 3.90 -14.72
C PRO A 280 -24.61 5.31 -14.42
N ALA A 281 -24.12 5.52 -13.19
CA ALA A 281 -23.57 6.78 -12.72
C ALA A 281 -22.08 6.97 -13.03
N TRP A 282 -21.42 5.98 -13.66
CA TRP A 282 -19.98 6.02 -13.95
C TRP A 282 -19.72 5.94 -15.47
N ARG A 283 -18.63 6.56 -15.93
CA ARG A 283 -18.25 6.57 -17.34
C ARG A 283 -16.74 6.77 -17.53
N ALA A 284 -16.15 6.02 -18.45
CA ALA A 284 -14.76 6.20 -18.86
C ALA A 284 -14.60 7.38 -19.85
N LEU A 285 -13.46 8.05 -19.75
CA LEU A 285 -12.97 9.12 -20.60
C LEU A 285 -11.61 8.71 -21.18
N TRP A 286 -11.43 8.89 -22.48
CA TRP A 286 -10.28 8.33 -23.22
C TRP A 286 -9.41 9.38 -23.93
N GLY A 287 -9.59 10.67 -23.62
CA GLY A 287 -8.94 11.73 -24.39
C GLY A 287 -9.57 11.93 -25.77
N ALA A 288 -8.96 12.82 -26.57
CA ALA A 288 -9.38 13.12 -27.94
C ALA A 288 -8.97 12.00 -28.91
N ASP A 289 -7.81 11.39 -28.67
CA ASP A 289 -7.25 10.32 -29.50
C ASP A 289 -7.70 8.91 -29.09
N GLY A 290 -8.46 8.79 -28.00
CA GLY A 290 -8.97 7.52 -27.49
C GLY A 290 -7.95 6.66 -26.74
N THR A 291 -6.74 7.17 -26.48
CA THR A 291 -5.68 6.39 -25.84
C THR A 291 -5.70 6.46 -24.31
N GLY A 292 -6.34 7.49 -23.76
CA GLY A 292 -6.31 7.74 -22.32
C GLY A 292 -4.94 8.18 -21.78
N ASP A 293 -4.02 8.56 -22.66
CA ASP A 293 -2.74 9.14 -22.25
C ASP A 293 -2.92 10.61 -21.86
N LEU A 294 -2.76 10.90 -20.57
CA LEU A 294 -2.91 12.24 -20.01
C LEU A 294 -1.84 13.21 -20.54
N LEU A 295 -0.65 12.69 -20.89
CA LEU A 295 0.49 13.48 -21.34
C LEU A 295 0.46 13.76 -22.85
N LYS A 296 -0.45 13.13 -23.60
CA LYS A 296 -0.67 13.45 -25.01
C LYS A 296 -1.46 14.74 -25.16
N LEU A 297 -0.94 15.61 -26.02
CA LEU A 297 -1.52 16.90 -26.32
C LEU A 297 -2.98 16.76 -26.78
N GLY A 298 -3.87 17.58 -26.25
CA GLY A 298 -5.29 17.60 -26.60
C GLY A 298 -6.16 16.65 -25.78
N ASN A 299 -5.60 15.59 -25.18
CA ASN A 299 -6.38 14.65 -24.37
C ASN A 299 -6.90 15.29 -23.10
N LEU A 300 -6.05 16.05 -22.40
CA LEU A 300 -6.42 16.79 -21.21
C LEU A 300 -7.52 17.81 -21.53
N GLU A 301 -7.31 18.66 -22.55
CA GLU A 301 -8.23 19.74 -22.91
C GLU A 301 -9.60 19.20 -23.33
N HIS A 302 -9.62 18.12 -24.12
CA HIS A 302 -10.85 17.47 -24.56
C HIS A 302 -11.65 16.91 -23.38
N CYS A 303 -10.99 16.20 -22.47
CA CYS A 303 -11.65 15.62 -21.31
C CYS A 303 -12.10 16.67 -20.29
N ALA A 304 -11.27 17.67 -19.98
CA ALA A 304 -11.65 18.80 -19.16
C ALA A 304 -12.85 19.56 -19.77
N GLY A 305 -12.86 19.76 -21.09
CA GLY A 305 -13.99 20.36 -21.81
C GLY A 305 -15.29 19.58 -21.63
N LYS A 306 -15.25 18.24 -21.77
CA LYS A 306 -16.41 17.37 -21.52
C LYS A 306 -16.90 17.44 -20.08
N LEU A 307 -15.99 17.44 -19.11
CA LEU A 307 -16.34 17.55 -17.69
C LEU A 307 -16.99 18.90 -17.37
N ARG A 308 -16.42 20.01 -17.88
CA ARG A 308 -17.02 21.35 -17.72
C ARG A 308 -18.40 21.45 -18.35
N ALA A 309 -18.59 20.90 -19.55
CA ALA A 309 -19.89 20.85 -20.21
C ALA A 309 -20.93 20.03 -19.40
N ALA A 310 -20.47 19.06 -18.60
CA ALA A 310 -21.29 18.28 -17.67
C ALA A 310 -21.50 18.95 -16.30
N GLY A 311 -21.04 20.20 -16.11
CA GLY A 311 -21.15 20.98 -14.87
C GLY A 311 -19.93 20.92 -13.95
N GLY A 312 -18.80 20.34 -14.40
CA GLY A 312 -17.60 20.14 -13.59
C GLY A 312 -17.70 18.99 -12.61
N VAL A 313 -16.65 18.79 -11.82
CA VAL A 313 -16.59 17.79 -10.75
C VAL A 313 -16.26 18.44 -9.41
N PHE A 314 -16.75 17.86 -8.32
CA PHE A 314 -16.45 18.32 -6.96
C PHE A 314 -15.22 17.60 -6.38
N LEU A 315 -15.00 16.34 -6.77
CA LEU A 315 -13.84 15.56 -6.34
C LEU A 315 -12.97 15.24 -7.56
N CYS A 316 -11.66 15.39 -7.43
CA CYS A 316 -10.69 14.85 -8.35
C CYS A 316 -9.70 14.02 -7.52
N VAL A 317 -9.57 12.74 -7.84
CA VAL A 317 -8.65 11.83 -7.17
C VAL A 317 -7.71 11.27 -8.25
N ALA A 318 -6.40 11.33 -8.01
CA ALA A 318 -5.38 10.90 -8.95
C ALA A 318 -4.36 9.93 -8.31
N ASP A 319 -4.22 8.73 -8.89
CA ASP A 319 -3.28 7.67 -8.45
C ASP A 319 -2.23 7.35 -9.55
N GLY A 320 -1.73 8.40 -10.20
CA GLY A 320 -0.75 8.29 -11.27
C GLY A 320 0.55 7.59 -10.85
N GLY A 321 0.86 6.49 -11.55
CA GLY A 321 2.11 5.78 -11.36
C GLY A 321 2.17 4.52 -12.22
N PHE A 322 3.37 4.15 -12.64
CA PHE A 322 3.63 2.84 -13.21
C PHE A 322 4.98 2.34 -12.70
N SER A 323 5.16 1.03 -12.74
CA SER A 323 6.45 0.42 -12.40
C SER A 323 7.16 0.11 -13.70
N ASP A 324 8.37 0.61 -13.85
CA ASP A 324 9.24 0.36 -14.98
C ASP A 324 10.64 0.14 -14.41
N GLN A 325 11.25 -1.00 -14.74
CA GLN A 325 12.58 -1.35 -14.23
C GLN A 325 13.67 -0.43 -14.78
N ALA A 326 13.39 0.28 -15.88
CA ALA A 326 14.30 1.29 -16.43
C ALA A 326 14.30 2.58 -15.59
N ILE A 327 13.29 2.83 -14.76
CA ILE A 327 13.22 4.01 -13.89
C ILE A 327 13.93 3.72 -12.57
N PRO A 328 15.01 4.44 -12.24
CA PRO A 328 15.67 4.26 -10.95
C PRO A 328 14.72 4.62 -9.80
N ALA A 329 14.56 3.73 -8.83
CA ALA A 329 13.59 3.89 -7.74
C ALA A 329 13.78 5.17 -6.90
N ASN A 330 15.01 5.69 -6.82
CA ASN A 330 15.33 6.94 -6.14
C ASN A 330 15.05 8.20 -6.97
N LEU A 331 14.74 8.05 -8.26
CA LEU A 331 14.47 9.15 -9.19
C LEU A 331 13.00 9.24 -9.61
N LEU A 332 12.10 8.42 -9.02
CA LEU A 332 10.67 8.41 -9.35
C LEU A 332 10.05 9.82 -9.35
N GLU A 333 10.45 10.67 -8.40
CA GLU A 333 10.03 12.09 -8.37
C GLU A 333 10.23 12.79 -9.73
N LEU A 334 11.42 12.70 -10.32
CA LEU A 334 11.76 13.40 -11.55
C LEU A 334 11.04 12.80 -12.77
N TYR A 335 10.85 11.47 -12.79
CA TYR A 335 10.16 10.78 -13.88
C TYR A 335 8.64 11.04 -13.86
N PHE A 336 8.05 11.12 -12.67
CA PHE A 336 6.61 11.33 -12.49
C PHE A 336 6.22 12.80 -12.35
N TYR A 337 7.18 13.73 -12.28
CA TYR A 337 6.91 15.17 -12.19
C TYR A 337 5.97 15.68 -13.29
N ARG A 338 6.17 15.25 -14.54
CA ARG A 338 5.30 15.64 -15.67
C ARG A 338 3.88 15.11 -15.51
N LEU A 339 3.74 13.91 -14.95
CA LEU A 339 2.43 13.33 -14.66
C LEU A 339 1.73 14.13 -13.56
N PHE A 340 2.43 14.44 -12.47
CA PHE A 340 1.87 15.24 -11.37
C PHE A 340 1.43 16.64 -11.85
N LEU A 341 2.22 17.30 -12.70
CA LEU A 341 1.82 18.56 -13.32
C LEU A 341 0.53 18.41 -14.14
N ALA A 342 0.42 17.37 -14.96
CA ALA A 342 -0.75 17.13 -15.79
C ALA A 342 -2.00 16.77 -14.95
N GLU A 343 -1.83 16.02 -13.87
CA GLU A 343 -2.90 15.69 -12.92
C GLU A 343 -3.41 16.93 -12.20
N LEU A 344 -2.50 17.80 -11.73
CA LEU A 344 -2.86 19.08 -11.12
C LEU A 344 -3.56 20.00 -12.13
N LEU A 345 -3.07 20.06 -13.37
CA LEU A 345 -3.67 20.87 -14.42
C LEU A 345 -5.07 20.37 -14.80
N MET A 346 -5.27 19.04 -14.88
CA MET A 346 -6.59 18.45 -15.11
C MET A 346 -7.54 18.82 -13.97
N ALA A 347 -7.12 18.63 -12.71
CA ALA A 347 -7.91 18.98 -11.53
C ALA A 347 -8.32 20.45 -11.55
N ALA A 348 -7.37 21.37 -11.77
CA ALA A 348 -7.63 22.80 -11.87
C ALA A 348 -8.58 23.16 -13.04
N SER A 349 -8.61 22.34 -14.09
CA SER A 349 -9.41 22.58 -15.29
C SER A 349 -10.85 22.10 -15.21
N CYS A 350 -11.16 21.16 -14.29
CA CYS A 350 -12.47 20.53 -14.18
C CYS A 350 -13.15 20.66 -12.82
N LEU A 351 -12.41 21.02 -11.76
CA LEU A 351 -12.98 21.22 -10.43
C LEU A 351 -13.89 22.46 -10.39
N VAL A 352 -15.04 22.32 -9.73
CA VAL A 352 -15.89 23.46 -9.37
C VAL A 352 -15.33 24.18 -8.14
N PRO A 353 -15.69 25.46 -7.90
CA PRO A 353 -15.31 26.17 -6.67
C PRO A 353 -15.69 25.37 -5.41
N GLY A 354 -14.76 25.28 -4.45
CA GLY A 354 -14.91 24.45 -3.25
C GLY A 354 -14.62 22.95 -3.45
N GLY A 355 -14.28 22.53 -4.68
CA GLY A 355 -13.89 21.17 -4.99
C GLY A 355 -12.58 20.73 -4.33
N ARG A 356 -12.34 19.42 -4.29
CA ARG A 356 -11.24 18.78 -3.57
C ARG A 356 -10.39 17.95 -4.50
N PHE A 357 -9.08 17.96 -4.25
CA PHE A 357 -8.09 17.22 -5.00
C PHE A 357 -7.28 16.31 -4.08
N VAL A 358 -7.16 15.04 -4.44
CA VAL A 358 -6.22 14.08 -3.84
C VAL A 358 -5.33 13.58 -4.95
N CYS A 359 -4.01 13.66 -4.75
CA CYS A 359 -3.04 13.21 -5.73
C CYS A 359 -1.95 12.43 -5.04
N LYS A 360 -1.65 11.25 -5.59
CA LYS A 360 -0.42 10.56 -5.26
C LYS A 360 0.78 11.38 -5.75
N LEU A 361 1.85 11.36 -4.97
CA LEU A 361 3.18 11.76 -5.40
C LEU A 361 4.22 10.80 -4.79
N TYR A 362 5.48 10.99 -5.16
CA TYR A 362 6.60 10.26 -4.57
C TYR A 362 7.37 11.17 -3.60
N SER A 363 8.70 11.08 -3.57
CA SER A 363 9.55 12.11 -2.98
C SER A 363 9.25 13.51 -3.55
N ALA A 364 9.53 14.54 -2.75
CA ALA A 364 9.30 15.94 -3.09
C ALA A 364 10.51 16.81 -2.71
N TYR A 365 11.70 16.45 -3.20
CA TYR A 365 12.96 17.13 -2.92
C TYR A 365 13.28 18.23 -3.94
N SER A 366 12.98 18.00 -5.22
CA SER A 366 13.38 18.89 -6.30
C SER A 366 12.64 20.23 -6.26
N SER A 367 13.28 21.27 -6.81
CA SER A 367 12.62 22.57 -7.03
C SER A 367 11.42 22.47 -7.97
N HIS A 368 11.42 21.51 -8.88
CA HIS A 368 10.30 21.22 -9.78
C HIS A 368 9.04 20.85 -8.99
N THR A 369 9.14 19.81 -8.14
CA THR A 369 8.02 19.37 -7.30
C THR A 369 7.63 20.43 -6.28
N ALA A 370 8.60 21.12 -5.68
CA ALA A 370 8.32 22.24 -4.76
C ALA A 370 7.53 23.37 -5.43
N ALA A 371 7.80 23.68 -6.70
CA ALA A 371 7.02 24.66 -7.46
C ALA A 371 5.57 24.20 -7.69
N LEU A 372 5.32 22.92 -7.96
CA LEU A 372 3.95 22.40 -8.06
C LEU A 372 3.22 22.44 -6.71
N LEU A 373 3.89 22.07 -5.62
CA LEU A 373 3.33 22.18 -4.27
C LEU A 373 3.05 23.64 -3.89
N LEU A 374 3.87 24.59 -4.32
CA LEU A 374 3.55 26.01 -4.19
C LEU A 374 2.27 26.35 -4.96
N LEU A 375 2.12 25.89 -6.21
CA LEU A 375 0.90 26.15 -7.00
C LEU A 375 -0.35 25.57 -6.33
N THR A 376 -0.29 24.39 -5.71
CA THR A 376 -1.46 23.84 -5.00
C THR A 376 -1.90 24.77 -3.86
N THR A 377 -0.97 25.35 -3.09
CA THR A 377 -1.28 26.32 -2.02
C THR A 377 -1.81 27.67 -2.51
N ARG A 378 -1.84 27.90 -3.82
CA ARG A 378 -2.48 29.07 -4.45
C ARG A 378 -3.83 28.73 -5.08
N LEU A 379 -4.03 27.46 -5.43
CA LEU A 379 -5.28 26.96 -6.04
C LEU A 379 -6.30 26.51 -5.00
N PHE A 380 -5.84 26.00 -3.85
CA PHE A 380 -6.68 25.43 -2.81
C PHE A 380 -6.56 26.19 -1.49
N GLU A 381 -7.67 26.29 -0.76
CA GLU A 381 -7.74 26.96 0.54
C GLU A 381 -6.91 26.25 1.62
N SER A 382 -6.88 24.91 1.57
CA SER A 382 -6.05 24.11 2.46
C SER A 382 -5.36 23.00 1.69
N VAL A 383 -4.08 22.78 2.01
CA VAL A 383 -3.23 21.77 1.38
C VAL A 383 -2.46 21.05 2.48
N ALA A 384 -2.31 19.73 2.34
CA ALA A 384 -1.43 18.94 3.20
C ALA A 384 -0.81 17.80 2.40
N ILE A 385 0.41 17.42 2.77
CA ILE A 385 0.99 16.13 2.38
C ILE A 385 0.57 15.13 3.44
N CYS A 386 -0.03 14.03 3.01
CA CYS A 386 -0.54 12.99 3.90
C CYS A 386 0.10 11.65 3.55
N LYS A 387 0.53 10.89 4.56
CA LYS A 387 0.98 9.50 4.39
C LYS A 387 0.06 8.56 5.19
N PRO A 388 -0.87 7.86 4.53
CA PRO A 388 -1.75 6.90 5.19
C PRO A 388 -0.97 5.65 5.64
N GLN A 389 -1.38 5.03 6.75
CA GLN A 389 -0.83 3.79 7.29
C GLN A 389 -0.96 2.62 6.30
N THR A 390 -2.01 2.63 5.49
CA THR A 390 -2.23 1.68 4.40
C THR A 390 -1.23 1.84 3.24
N SER A 391 -0.53 2.99 3.12
CA SER A 391 0.65 3.11 2.27
C SER A 391 1.84 2.39 2.88
N ARG A 392 2.69 1.77 2.05
CA ARG A 392 3.84 1.04 2.56
C ARG A 392 4.80 2.01 3.25
N VAL A 393 5.17 1.71 4.50
CA VAL A 393 6.08 2.55 5.30
C VAL A 393 7.43 2.74 4.62
N ALA A 394 8.00 1.68 4.05
CA ALA A 394 9.23 1.72 3.26
C ALA A 394 8.99 1.95 1.74
N GLY A 395 7.77 2.32 1.36
CA GLY A 395 7.43 2.63 -0.03
C GLY A 395 7.89 4.03 -0.44
N PRO A 396 8.08 4.28 -1.74
CA PRO A 396 8.45 5.60 -2.25
C PRO A 396 7.28 6.59 -2.32
N GLU A 397 6.06 6.13 -2.00
CA GLU A 397 4.78 6.85 -2.03
C GLU A 397 4.41 7.48 -0.68
#